data_AF-A0A3R7WL21-F1
#
_entry.id   AF-A0A3R7WL21-F1
#
_cell.length_a   1.000
_cell.length_b   1.000
_cell.length_c   1.000
_cell.angle_alpha   90.00
_cell.angle_beta   90.00
_cell.angle_gamma   90.00
#
_symmetry.space_group_name_H-M   'P 1'
#
loop_
_entity.id
_entity.type
_entity.pdbx_description
1 polymer ?
#
loop_
_entity_poly.entity_id
_entity_poly.type
_entity_poly.pdbx_seq_one_letter_code
_entity_poly.pdbx_strand_id
1 'polypeptide(L)'
;MEQPSCGNASSSPPRPFRSRVLEELTRSNDLSNALTPHMCFQVLKALLPSTLVATMVDEMNQFIYKCPHDDNNRSNSGVHLAHKDLYVGLLAHVEDKKQQLVDLRQKLAAKQHQNVELAVEIAMYQDKLEQHYATFDEQAALNAIATLKHRRVLRERQCTGLMKTIDEKQDRLLEQEKAIKAELDRLRMDDCAYRLNAKKLKENQQLLESFTRAGLESQLQAVEGKCEEIQAKVTAYQRSHTPRPNWDALRGDVEYTFQCHNLAGDANISTAALMKMQSSAHRVEYLAAAIELIGLSQDTVIYLAYAASRLLSVHACAAFLVVFMGYIVFSSLLHVIFYRRGPVHVRSVHHGSLISFNLIMAAAYAMVSTELHVRGLSLMQFDAVWPSWLAITGQVVGAMLGANHVEYYWHRLLHSRFLYTRVHKVHHHYKHPHPFDDMYMHPVEGAAYFFILYGPPFVLPMHVVSFVLYMMVMGLFGVLDHSGVSFHLPYVYSSTDHATHHTKVNSNLGFPFPYWDLVHGTYDGDFGA
;
A
#
# COMPACT_ATOMS: atom_id res chain seq x y z
N MET A 1 77.81 -66.75 30.28
CA MET A 1 77.90 -68.05 30.97
C MET A 1 76.52 -68.68 30.92
N GLU A 2 76.50 -69.98 30.67
CA GLU A 2 75.40 -70.79 30.15
C GLU A 2 74.09 -70.76 30.96
N GLN A 3 72.98 -71.01 30.25
CA GLN A 3 71.68 -71.34 30.84
C GLN A 3 71.75 -72.65 31.66
N PRO A 4 70.86 -72.81 32.65
CA PRO A 4 70.29 -74.12 32.92
C PRO A 4 68.75 -74.13 32.85
N SER A 5 68.28 -75.00 31.97
CA SER A 5 67.13 -75.91 32.06
C SER A 5 65.87 -75.53 32.83
N CYS A 6 64.75 -75.67 32.10
CA CYS A 6 63.41 -76.01 32.56
C CYS A 6 63.33 -76.77 33.89
N GLY A 7 62.57 -76.22 34.83
CA GLY A 7 61.72 -76.99 35.73
C GLY A 7 60.26 -76.77 35.31
N ASN A 8 59.62 -77.81 34.78
CA ASN A 8 58.18 -77.83 34.52
C ASN A 8 57.43 -77.62 35.85
N ALA A 9 56.91 -76.42 36.08
CA ALA A 9 55.81 -76.21 37.00
C ALA A 9 54.55 -75.95 36.17
N SER A 10 53.66 -76.92 36.12
CA SER A 10 52.32 -76.74 35.59
C SER A 10 51.59 -75.70 36.45
N SER A 11 51.57 -74.45 36.03
CA SER A 11 50.59 -73.49 36.53
C SER A 11 49.90 -72.87 35.33
N SER A 12 48.68 -73.35 35.13
CA SER A 12 47.69 -72.89 34.15
C SER A 12 47.79 -71.38 33.86
N PRO A 13 47.67 -70.92 32.60
CA PRO A 13 47.70 -69.49 32.28
C PRO A 13 46.70 -68.73 33.17
N PRO A 14 47.07 -67.54 33.67
CA PRO A 14 46.24 -66.79 34.61
C PRO A 14 44.86 -66.59 33.98
N ARG A 15 43.83 -67.07 34.69
CA ARG A 15 42.46 -67.02 34.16
C ARG A 15 42.10 -65.55 33.98
N PRO A 16 41.62 -65.14 32.78
CA PRO A 16 41.20 -63.76 32.57
C PRO A 16 40.08 -63.43 33.57
N PHE A 17 40.22 -62.28 34.24
CA PHE A 17 39.23 -61.79 35.18
C PHE A 17 37.91 -61.54 34.43
N ARG A 18 36.85 -62.28 34.79
CA ARG A 18 35.48 -62.08 34.29
C ARG A 18 34.60 -61.56 35.42
N SER A 19 34.09 -60.35 35.28
CA SER A 19 33.14 -59.78 36.25
C SER A 19 31.72 -59.91 35.73
N ARG A 20 30.91 -60.75 36.38
CA ARG A 20 29.46 -60.84 36.12
C ARG A 20 28.74 -59.52 36.32
N VAL A 21 29.22 -58.68 37.25
CA VAL A 21 28.63 -57.37 37.55
C VAL A 21 28.75 -56.44 36.34
N LEU A 22 29.88 -56.47 35.63
CA LEU A 22 30.07 -55.68 34.41
C LEU A 22 29.21 -56.23 33.26
N GLU A 23 29.09 -57.55 33.11
CA GLU A 23 28.19 -58.16 32.12
C GLU A 23 26.73 -57.72 32.35
N GLU A 24 26.28 -57.71 33.60
CA GLU A 24 24.90 -57.40 33.96
C GLU A 24 24.58 -55.90 33.83
N LEU A 25 25.52 -55.02 34.19
CA LEU A 25 25.42 -53.56 33.95
C LEU A 25 25.47 -53.19 32.46
N THR A 26 26.21 -53.95 31.66
CA THR A 26 26.27 -53.74 30.20
C THR A 26 24.96 -54.15 29.53
N ARG A 27 24.36 -55.25 30.00
CA ARG A 27 23.09 -55.77 29.49
C ARG A 27 21.88 -54.92 29.89
N SER A 28 21.91 -54.28 31.07
CA SER A 28 20.75 -53.50 31.57
C SER A 28 20.64 -52.08 30.98
N ASN A 29 21.75 -51.48 30.54
CA ASN A 29 21.79 -50.07 30.12
C ASN A 29 22.16 -49.84 28.64
N ASP A 30 22.19 -50.91 27.83
CA ASP A 30 22.51 -50.85 26.38
C ASP A 30 23.83 -50.12 26.06
N LEU A 31 24.81 -50.24 26.97
CA LEU A 31 26.11 -49.56 26.93
C LEU A 31 27.16 -50.32 26.09
N SER A 32 26.74 -51.33 25.33
CA SER A 32 27.61 -52.30 24.66
C SER A 32 28.65 -51.68 23.73
N ASN A 33 28.34 -50.54 23.09
CA ASN A 33 29.24 -49.84 22.17
C ASN A 33 30.04 -48.68 22.80
N ALA A 34 29.77 -48.32 24.07
CA ALA A 34 30.38 -47.17 24.75
C ALA A 34 31.41 -47.56 25.82
N LEU A 35 31.56 -48.85 26.11
CA LEU A 35 32.46 -49.34 27.16
C LEU A 35 33.90 -49.44 26.64
N THR A 36 34.74 -48.52 27.10
CA THR A 36 36.20 -48.63 26.93
C THR A 36 36.82 -49.40 28.10
N PRO A 37 38.00 -50.03 27.90
CA PRO A 37 38.73 -50.71 28.99
C PRO A 37 38.95 -49.80 30.22
N HIS A 38 39.16 -48.51 29.98
CA HIS A 38 39.33 -47.50 31.03
C HIS A 38 38.08 -47.34 31.92
N MET A 39 36.90 -47.32 31.32
CA MET A 39 35.64 -47.18 32.05
C MET A 39 35.31 -48.43 32.88
N CYS A 40 35.55 -49.63 32.33
CA CYS A 40 35.36 -50.87 33.08
C CYS A 40 36.29 -50.93 34.30
N PHE A 41 37.53 -50.49 34.14
CA PHE A 41 38.48 -50.42 35.26
C PHE A 41 38.05 -49.39 36.32
N GLN A 42 37.56 -48.21 35.92
CA GLN A 42 37.03 -47.19 36.83
C GLN A 42 35.88 -47.75 37.70
N VAL A 43 34.94 -48.49 37.09
CA VAL A 43 33.82 -49.12 37.80
C VAL A 43 34.32 -50.18 38.78
N LEU A 44 35.23 -51.05 38.37
CA LEU A 44 35.81 -52.06 39.27
C LEU A 44 36.54 -51.43 40.44
N LYS A 45 37.32 -50.36 40.22
CA LYS A 45 38.03 -49.64 41.28
C LYS A 45 37.07 -48.97 42.26
N ALA A 46 35.94 -48.42 41.80
CA ALA A 46 34.93 -47.83 42.67
C ALA A 46 34.24 -48.89 43.56
N LEU A 47 34.16 -50.13 43.09
CA LEU A 47 33.53 -51.25 43.79
C LEU A 47 34.50 -52.00 44.72
N LEU A 48 35.81 -51.92 44.51
CA LEU A 48 36.81 -52.65 45.29
C LEU A 48 37.40 -51.77 46.42
N PRO A 49 37.66 -52.34 47.61
CA PRO A 49 38.36 -51.63 48.68
C PRO A 49 39.75 -51.16 48.25
N SER A 50 40.19 -50.01 48.75
CA SER A 50 41.47 -49.37 48.37
C SER A 50 42.70 -50.25 48.58
N THR A 51 42.66 -51.15 49.57
CA THR A 51 43.74 -52.12 49.85
C THR A 51 43.88 -53.18 48.76
N LEU A 52 42.78 -53.66 48.20
CA LEU A 52 42.79 -54.67 47.13
C LEU A 52 43.27 -54.07 45.81
N VAL A 53 42.92 -52.81 45.55
CA VAL A 53 43.37 -52.07 44.37
C VAL A 53 44.88 -51.88 44.39
N ALA A 54 45.46 -51.54 45.54
CA ALA A 54 46.92 -51.42 45.69
C ALA A 54 47.64 -52.74 45.39
N THR A 55 47.14 -53.88 45.89
CA THR A 55 47.70 -55.20 45.58
C THR A 55 47.57 -55.56 44.09
N MET A 56 46.43 -55.21 43.46
CA MET A 56 46.25 -55.38 42.01
C MET A 56 47.21 -54.52 41.18
N VAL A 57 47.55 -53.30 41.63
CA VAL A 57 48.54 -52.44 40.96
C VAL A 57 49.94 -53.07 41.01
N ASP A 58 50.30 -53.68 42.14
CA ASP A 58 51.64 -54.25 42.35
C ASP A 58 51.81 -55.63 41.69
N GLU A 59 50.74 -56.43 41.59
CA GLU A 59 50.81 -57.81 41.06
C GLU A 59 50.28 -57.98 39.63
N MET A 60 49.39 -57.09 39.14
CA MET A 60 48.81 -57.23 37.80
C MET A 60 49.47 -56.30 36.78
N ASN A 61 50.24 -56.89 35.86
CA ASN A 61 50.93 -56.13 34.81
C ASN A 61 50.02 -55.71 33.64
N GLN A 62 48.89 -56.39 33.40
CA GLN A 62 48.04 -56.15 32.23
C GLN A 62 46.55 -56.30 32.57
N PHE A 63 45.74 -55.34 32.09
CA PHE A 63 44.28 -55.43 32.09
C PHE A 63 43.81 -55.86 30.70
N ILE A 64 43.06 -56.96 30.63
CA ILE A 64 42.51 -57.50 29.38
C ILE A 64 41.02 -57.20 29.34
N TYR A 65 40.61 -56.36 28.41
CA TYR A 65 39.20 -56.11 28.12
C TYR A 65 38.75 -56.91 26.89
N LYS A 66 37.63 -57.61 27.00
CA LYS A 66 36.95 -58.28 25.88
C LYS A 66 35.57 -57.66 25.66
N CYS A 67 35.25 -57.34 24.41
CA CYS A 67 33.98 -56.75 24.04
C CYS A 67 32.83 -57.79 24.20
N PRO A 68 31.65 -57.42 24.71
CA PRO A 68 30.55 -58.35 25.00
C PRO A 68 29.98 -59.13 23.80
N HIS A 69 30.24 -58.71 22.56
CA HIS A 69 29.71 -59.35 21.33
C HIS A 69 30.72 -60.24 20.58
N ASP A 70 31.88 -60.53 21.17
CA ASP A 70 32.87 -61.45 20.58
C ASP A 70 32.57 -62.90 21.01
N ASP A 71 31.58 -63.53 20.36
CA ASP A 71 31.05 -64.88 20.70
C ASP A 71 32.01 -66.05 20.42
N ASN A 72 33.20 -65.77 19.87
CA ASN A 72 34.26 -66.77 19.73
C ASN A 72 35.04 -66.93 21.04
N ASN A 73 34.51 -67.77 21.94
CA ASN A 73 35.12 -68.11 23.24
C ASN A 73 36.46 -68.90 23.13
N ARG A 74 37.17 -68.81 21.99
CA ARG A 74 38.45 -69.48 21.70
C ARG A 74 39.57 -68.55 21.18
N SER A 75 39.34 -67.26 20.92
CA SER A 75 40.41 -66.31 20.58
C SER A 75 40.81 -65.42 21.78
N ASN A 76 42.11 -65.22 21.96
CA ASN A 76 42.69 -64.32 22.98
C ASN A 76 42.76 -62.85 22.47
N SER A 77 41.75 -62.40 21.72
CA SER A 77 41.69 -61.11 21.02
C SER A 77 41.19 -59.94 21.90
N GLY A 78 41.60 -59.87 23.16
CA GLY A 78 41.26 -58.74 24.04
C GLY A 78 42.24 -57.58 23.88
N VAL A 79 41.81 -56.34 24.17
CA VAL A 79 42.74 -55.19 24.24
C VAL A 79 43.52 -55.27 25.54
N HIS A 80 44.85 -55.36 25.45
CA HIS A 80 45.77 -55.39 26.59
C HIS A 80 46.26 -53.97 26.87
N LEU A 81 45.96 -53.44 28.06
CA LEU A 81 46.46 -52.13 28.48
C LEU A 81 47.33 -52.27 29.74
N ALA A 82 48.45 -51.55 29.75
CA ALA A 82 49.33 -51.48 30.91
C ALA A 82 48.67 -50.62 32.00
N HIS A 83 48.61 -51.16 33.22
CA HIS A 83 47.91 -50.54 34.35
C HIS A 83 48.49 -49.15 34.71
N LYS A 84 49.79 -48.94 34.52
CA LYS A 84 50.52 -47.69 34.84
C LYS A 84 50.01 -46.48 34.07
N ASP A 85 49.71 -46.62 32.79
CA ASP A 85 49.26 -45.53 31.92
C ASP A 85 47.84 -45.05 32.32
N LEU A 86 47.05 -45.97 32.87
CA LEU A 86 45.71 -45.69 33.38
C LEU A 86 45.74 -44.86 34.67
N TYR A 87 46.74 -45.07 35.53
CA TYR A 87 46.88 -44.39 36.82
C TYR A 87 47.38 -42.96 36.68
N VAL A 88 48.34 -42.71 35.79
CA VAL A 88 48.90 -41.36 35.55
C VAL A 88 47.83 -40.41 34.97
N GLY A 89 47.00 -40.89 34.04
CA GLY A 89 45.89 -40.09 33.51
C GLY A 89 44.86 -39.67 34.58
N LEU A 90 44.65 -40.52 35.60
CA LEU A 90 43.73 -40.21 36.70
C LEU A 90 44.27 -39.13 37.64
N LEU A 91 45.57 -39.14 37.94
CA LEU A 91 46.19 -38.09 38.75
C LEU A 91 46.08 -36.72 38.07
N ALA A 92 46.32 -36.65 36.76
CA ALA A 92 46.13 -35.43 35.99
C ALA A 92 44.66 -34.94 36.05
N HIS A 93 43.69 -35.86 35.95
CA HIS A 93 42.27 -35.53 36.06
C HIS A 93 41.89 -34.99 37.45
N VAL A 94 42.41 -35.57 38.53
CA VAL A 94 42.15 -35.10 39.89
C VAL A 94 42.68 -33.68 40.09
N GLU A 95 43.86 -33.37 39.55
CA GLU A 95 44.44 -32.04 39.70
C GLU A 95 43.67 -30.97 38.90
N ASP A 96 43.23 -31.29 37.67
CA ASP A 96 42.32 -30.43 36.89
C ASP A 96 41.00 -30.17 37.65
N LYS A 97 40.41 -31.19 38.27
CA LYS A 97 39.19 -31.04 39.07
C LYS A 97 39.38 -30.18 40.32
N LYS A 98 40.53 -30.26 40.99
CA LYS A 98 40.85 -29.36 42.10
C LYS A 98 40.93 -27.90 41.62
N GLN A 99 41.58 -27.65 40.50
CA GLN A 99 41.69 -26.30 39.95
C GLN A 99 40.30 -25.74 39.57
N GLN A 100 39.45 -26.54 38.92
CA GLN A 100 38.06 -26.16 38.62
C GLN A 100 37.27 -25.82 39.89
N LEU A 101 37.50 -26.54 40.99
CA LEU A 101 36.84 -26.29 42.26
C LEU A 101 37.28 -24.98 42.91
N VAL A 102 38.55 -24.60 42.77
CA VAL A 102 39.07 -23.29 43.20
C VAL A 102 38.41 -22.16 42.42
N ASP A 103 38.36 -22.27 41.09
CA ASP A 103 37.74 -21.27 40.22
C ASP A 103 36.24 -21.10 40.52
N LEU A 104 35.53 -22.21 40.73
CA LEU A 104 34.11 -22.18 41.10
C LEU A 104 33.88 -21.52 42.46
N ARG A 105 34.75 -21.76 43.44
CA ARG A 105 34.67 -21.09 44.75
C ARG A 105 34.87 -19.58 44.64
N GLN A 106 35.81 -19.13 43.81
CA GLN A 106 36.01 -17.70 43.56
C GLN A 106 34.78 -17.06 42.88
N LYS A 107 34.22 -17.72 41.87
CA LYS A 107 32.98 -17.27 41.20
C LYS A 107 31.80 -17.22 42.17
N LEU A 108 31.67 -18.20 43.06
CA LEU A 108 30.63 -18.21 44.09
C LEU A 108 30.78 -17.04 45.06
N ALA A 109 32.01 -16.77 45.54
CA ALA A 109 32.27 -15.64 46.43
C ALA A 109 31.95 -14.29 45.77
N ALA A 110 32.31 -14.10 44.49
CA ALA A 110 31.96 -12.90 43.73
C ALA A 110 30.43 -12.73 43.60
N LYS A 111 29.69 -13.82 43.38
CA LYS A 111 28.22 -13.78 43.32
C LYS A 111 27.58 -13.51 44.68
N GLN A 112 28.14 -14.03 45.77
CA GLN A 112 27.69 -13.70 47.12
C GLN A 112 27.86 -12.22 47.42
N HIS A 113 29.00 -11.62 47.04
CA HIS A 113 29.22 -10.18 47.18
C HIS A 113 28.18 -9.38 46.39
N GLN A 114 27.94 -9.74 45.12
CA GLN A 114 26.94 -9.09 44.28
C GLN A 114 25.53 -9.17 44.89
N ASN A 115 25.17 -10.30 45.51
CA ASN A 115 23.87 -10.45 46.18
C ASN A 115 23.72 -9.51 47.39
N VAL A 116 24.81 -9.25 48.13
CA VAL A 116 24.79 -8.30 49.26
C VAL A 116 24.57 -6.88 48.76
N GLU A 117 25.24 -6.47 47.68
CA GLU A 117 25.03 -5.15 47.07
C GLU A 117 23.59 -4.96 46.59
N LEU A 118 23.03 -5.97 45.90
CA LEU A 118 21.64 -5.94 45.45
C LEU A 118 20.65 -5.89 46.62
N ALA A 119 20.93 -6.57 47.74
CA ALA A 119 20.08 -6.52 48.92
C ALA A 119 20.01 -5.11 49.52
N VAL A 120 21.13 -4.37 49.53
CA VAL A 120 21.17 -2.97 49.95
C VAL A 120 20.34 -2.09 49.01
N GLU A 121 20.46 -2.30 47.71
CA GLU A 121 19.70 -1.54 46.70
C GLU A 121 18.18 -1.79 46.82
N ILE A 122 17.79 -3.05 47.03
CA ILE A 122 16.39 -3.43 47.26
C ILE A 122 15.85 -2.72 48.51
N ALA A 123 16.59 -2.74 49.61
CA ALA A 123 16.18 -2.06 50.84
C ALA A 123 16.01 -0.54 50.64
N MET A 124 16.92 0.09 49.88
CA MET A 124 16.80 1.52 49.53
C MET A 124 15.52 1.80 48.72
N TYR A 125 15.18 0.96 47.74
CA TYR A 125 13.96 1.16 46.96
C TYR A 125 12.68 0.87 47.76
N GLN A 126 12.72 -0.08 48.70
CA GLN A 126 11.61 -0.35 49.61
C GLN A 126 11.32 0.85 50.51
N ASP A 127 12.35 1.46 51.10
CA ASP A 127 12.19 2.69 51.90
C ASP A 127 11.61 3.85 51.09
N LYS A 128 12.09 4.07 49.86
CA LYS A 128 11.52 5.07 48.95
C LYS A 128 10.05 4.79 48.64
N LEU A 129 9.70 3.52 48.43
CA LEU A 129 8.33 3.11 48.14
C LEU A 129 7.41 3.38 49.34
N GLU A 130 7.85 3.05 50.55
CA GLU A 130 7.12 3.34 51.79
C GLU A 130 6.91 4.84 52.01
N GLN A 131 7.94 5.66 51.76
CA GLN A 131 7.81 7.13 51.82
C GLN A 131 6.80 7.68 50.80
N HIS A 132 6.78 7.12 49.59
CA HIS A 132 5.78 7.46 48.59
C HIS A 132 4.36 7.06 49.00
N TYR A 133 4.17 5.86 49.57
CA TYR A 133 2.86 5.44 50.08
C TYR A 133 2.40 6.26 51.27
N ALA A 134 3.30 6.64 52.18
CA ALA A 134 2.98 7.47 53.32
C ALA A 134 2.53 8.90 52.93
N THR A 135 3.00 9.40 51.78
CA THR A 135 2.63 10.72 51.26
C THR A 135 1.45 10.69 50.28
N PHE A 136 1.01 9.49 49.86
CA PHE A 136 -0.07 9.33 48.88
C PHE A 136 -1.44 9.32 49.56
N ASP A 137 -2.18 10.42 49.40
CA ASP A 137 -3.59 10.50 49.79
C ASP A 137 -4.49 10.08 48.62
N GLU A 138 -4.86 8.80 48.61
CA GLU A 138 -5.75 8.21 47.61
C GLU A 138 -7.10 8.95 47.56
N GLN A 139 -7.64 9.36 48.71
CA GLN A 139 -8.94 10.00 48.78
C GLN A 139 -8.90 11.41 48.18
N ALA A 140 -7.83 12.17 48.44
CA ALA A 140 -7.62 13.47 47.80
C ALA A 140 -7.50 13.34 46.27
N ALA A 141 -6.79 12.32 45.78
CA ALA A 141 -6.68 12.03 44.35
C ALA A 141 -8.04 11.68 43.73
N LEU A 142 -8.83 10.82 44.38
CA LEU A 142 -10.18 10.46 43.94
C LEU A 142 -11.12 11.68 43.91
N ASN A 143 -11.05 12.54 44.93
CA ASN A 143 -11.83 13.78 44.98
C ASN A 143 -11.43 14.76 43.86
N ALA A 144 -10.13 14.88 43.56
CA ALA A 144 -9.64 15.68 42.44
C ALA A 144 -10.13 15.13 41.10
N ILE A 145 -10.08 13.81 40.90
CA ILE A 145 -10.60 13.13 39.71
C ILE A 145 -12.11 13.37 39.56
N ALA A 146 -12.89 13.23 40.63
CA ALA A 146 -14.33 13.50 40.60
C ALA A 146 -14.64 14.96 40.23
N THR A 147 -13.89 15.91 40.80
CA THR A 147 -13.99 17.33 40.48
C THR A 147 -13.68 17.61 39.00
N LEU A 148 -12.61 17.00 38.47
CA LEU A 148 -12.23 17.14 37.07
C LEU A 148 -13.27 16.52 36.12
N LYS A 149 -13.82 15.35 36.47
CA LYS A 149 -14.92 14.72 35.73
C LYS A 149 -16.15 15.63 35.68
N HIS A 150 -16.52 16.23 36.82
CA HIS A 150 -17.65 17.17 36.85
C HIS A 150 -17.40 18.42 36.00
N ARG A 151 -16.21 19.02 36.09
CA ARG A 151 -15.82 20.18 35.26
C ARG A 151 -15.83 19.85 33.77
N ARG A 152 -15.41 18.63 33.39
CA ARG A 152 -15.46 18.17 32.00
C ARG A 152 -16.91 18.13 31.48
N VAL A 153 -17.83 17.53 32.23
CA VAL A 153 -19.26 17.45 31.83
C VAL A 153 -19.89 18.84 31.68
N LEU A 154 -19.57 19.77 32.58
CA LEU A 154 -20.01 21.17 32.47
C LEU A 154 -19.50 21.84 31.19
N ARG A 155 -18.21 21.67 30.88
CA ARG A 155 -17.62 22.21 29.64
C ARG A 155 -18.23 21.58 28.39
N GLU A 156 -18.46 20.28 28.38
CA GLU A 156 -19.11 19.59 27.25
C GLU A 156 -20.52 20.15 26.99
N ARG A 157 -21.31 20.41 28.04
CA ARG A 157 -22.63 21.05 27.91
C ARG A 157 -22.54 22.48 27.39
N GLN A 158 -21.60 23.27 27.90
CA GLN A 158 -21.36 24.65 27.44
C GLN A 158 -20.94 24.68 25.97
N CYS A 159 -19.99 23.83 25.56
CA CYS A 159 -19.57 23.70 24.16
C CYS A 159 -20.73 23.27 23.27
N THR A 160 -21.59 22.34 23.71
CA THR A 160 -22.76 21.91 22.94
C THR A 160 -23.76 23.05 22.74
N GLY A 161 -24.01 23.85 23.79
CA GLY A 161 -24.89 25.02 23.68
C GLY A 161 -24.31 26.12 22.76
N LEU A 162 -23.00 26.34 22.83
CA LEU A 162 -22.30 27.27 21.95
C LEU A 162 -22.37 26.79 20.49
N MET A 163 -22.12 25.49 20.24
CA MET A 163 -22.19 24.89 18.92
C MET A 163 -23.57 25.10 18.29
N LYS A 164 -24.64 24.81 19.05
CA LYS A 164 -26.01 25.04 18.59
C LYS A 164 -26.26 26.51 18.22
N THR A 165 -25.74 27.45 19.01
CA THR A 165 -25.88 28.89 18.73
C THR A 165 -25.10 29.31 17.48
N ILE A 166 -23.95 28.69 17.23
CA ILE A 166 -23.15 28.90 16.02
C ILE A 166 -23.89 28.35 14.80
N ASP A 167 -24.41 27.13 14.88
CA ASP A 167 -25.18 26.49 13.80
C ASP A 167 -26.40 27.36 13.42
N GLU A 168 -27.18 27.82 14.41
CA GLU A 168 -28.32 28.72 14.18
C GLU A 168 -27.93 30.08 13.56
N LYS A 169 -26.70 30.54 13.78
CA LYS A 169 -26.18 31.76 13.12
C LYS A 169 -25.70 31.47 11.70
N GLN A 170 -25.03 30.34 11.48
CA GLN A 170 -24.59 29.92 10.14
C GLN A 170 -25.76 29.67 9.21
N ASP A 171 -26.82 29.02 9.68
CA ASP A 171 -28.05 28.81 8.89
C ASP A 171 -28.68 30.13 8.46
N ARG A 172 -28.74 31.12 9.36
CA ARG A 172 -29.23 32.47 9.02
C ARG A 172 -28.36 33.19 8.00
N LEU A 173 -27.04 33.08 8.11
CA LEU A 173 -26.12 33.67 7.15
C LEU A 173 -26.24 33.02 5.77
N LEU A 174 -26.41 31.69 5.72
CA LEU A 174 -26.64 30.94 4.48
C LEU A 174 -27.94 31.37 3.79
N GLU A 175 -29.02 31.56 4.54
CA GLU A 175 -30.28 32.07 3.98
C GLU A 175 -30.14 33.52 3.47
N GLN A 176 -29.39 34.37 4.16
CA GLN A 176 -29.07 35.72 3.67
C GLN A 176 -28.23 35.69 2.39
N GLU A 177 -27.22 34.83 2.31
CA GLU A 177 -26.38 34.67 1.12
C GLU A 177 -27.20 34.20 -0.08
N LYS A 178 -28.11 33.24 0.10
CA LYS A 178 -29.04 32.79 -0.95
C LYS A 178 -29.91 33.94 -1.45
N ALA A 179 -30.46 34.75 -0.54
CA ALA A 179 -31.28 35.91 -0.90
C ALA A 179 -30.48 36.95 -1.69
N ILE A 180 -29.23 37.22 -1.30
CA ILE A 180 -28.33 38.14 -2.01
C ILE A 180 -27.99 37.60 -3.41
N LYS A 181 -27.70 36.31 -3.54
CA LYS A 181 -27.43 35.68 -4.86
C LYS A 181 -28.64 35.76 -5.78
N ALA A 182 -29.83 35.50 -5.28
CA ALA A 182 -31.07 35.63 -6.06
C ALA A 182 -31.27 37.06 -6.57
N GLU A 183 -31.01 38.07 -5.73
CA GLU A 183 -31.11 39.47 -6.14
C GLU A 183 -30.00 39.87 -7.13
N LEU A 184 -28.78 39.37 -6.96
CA LEU A 184 -27.69 39.59 -7.91
C LEU A 184 -28.02 39.02 -9.30
N ASP A 185 -28.59 37.83 -9.36
CA ASP A 185 -28.99 37.21 -10.62
C ASP A 185 -30.15 37.99 -11.28
N ARG A 186 -31.10 38.51 -10.49
CA ARG A 186 -32.13 39.43 -10.98
C ARG A 186 -31.51 40.67 -11.63
N LEU A 187 -30.58 41.32 -10.94
CA LEU A 187 -29.88 42.51 -11.44
C LEU A 187 -29.06 42.22 -12.72
N ARG A 188 -28.45 41.04 -12.83
CA ARG A 188 -27.75 40.61 -14.06
C ARG A 188 -28.70 40.45 -15.24
N MET A 189 -29.89 39.89 -15.02
CA MET A 189 -30.91 39.78 -16.05
C MET A 189 -31.39 41.16 -16.51
N ASP A 190 -31.60 42.09 -15.58
CA ASP A 190 -31.98 43.47 -15.87
C ASP A 190 -30.89 44.22 -16.67
N ASP A 191 -29.60 44.07 -16.32
CA ASP A 191 -28.48 44.65 -17.09
C ASP A 191 -28.40 44.07 -18.50
N CYS A 192 -28.60 42.76 -18.67
CA CYS A 192 -28.63 42.12 -19.98
C CYS A 192 -29.77 42.68 -20.85
N ALA A 193 -30.98 42.81 -20.29
CA ALA A 193 -32.12 43.41 -20.97
C ALA A 193 -31.86 44.87 -21.36
N TYR A 194 -31.25 45.65 -20.46
CA TYR A 194 -30.86 47.03 -20.74
C TYR A 194 -29.88 47.13 -21.91
N ARG A 195 -28.81 46.32 -21.92
CA ARG A 195 -27.82 46.30 -23.02
C ARG A 195 -28.45 45.91 -24.35
N LEU A 196 -29.35 44.93 -24.36
CA LEU A 196 -30.05 44.51 -25.57
C LEU A 196 -30.93 45.64 -26.12
N ASN A 197 -31.67 46.33 -25.25
CA ASN A 197 -32.51 47.46 -25.64
C ASN A 197 -31.67 48.64 -26.16
N ALA A 198 -30.53 48.94 -25.52
CA ALA A 198 -29.61 49.97 -25.99
C ALA A 198 -29.03 49.64 -27.37
N LYS A 199 -28.67 48.36 -27.63
CA LYS A 199 -28.21 47.91 -28.94
C LYS A 199 -29.29 48.08 -30.01
N LYS A 200 -30.52 47.62 -29.72
CA LYS A 200 -31.67 47.79 -30.63
C LYS A 200 -31.95 49.25 -30.94
N LEU A 201 -31.86 50.14 -29.94
CA LEU A 201 -32.05 51.57 -30.15
C LEU A 201 -31.01 52.13 -31.13
N LYS A 202 -29.73 51.75 -30.96
CA LYS A 202 -28.64 52.18 -31.85
C LYS A 202 -28.78 51.62 -33.26
N GLU A 203 -29.14 50.34 -33.40
CA GLU A 203 -29.41 49.70 -34.69
C GLU A 203 -30.60 50.38 -35.40
N ASN A 204 -31.67 50.70 -34.67
CA ASN A 204 -32.82 51.42 -35.21
C ASN A 204 -32.46 52.85 -35.65
N GLN A 205 -31.62 53.56 -34.88
CA GLN A 205 -31.13 54.89 -35.26
C GLN A 205 -30.29 54.83 -36.54
N GLN A 206 -29.35 53.88 -36.64
CA GLN A 206 -28.54 53.69 -37.84
C GLN A 206 -29.39 53.31 -39.06
N LEU A 207 -30.41 52.46 -38.87
CA LEU A 207 -31.35 52.09 -39.92
C LEU A 207 -32.13 53.31 -40.41
N LEU A 208 -32.64 54.15 -39.50
CA LEU A 208 -33.33 55.40 -39.84
C LEU A 208 -32.43 56.38 -40.61
N GLU A 209 -31.16 56.51 -40.22
CA GLU A 209 -30.18 57.36 -40.91
C GLU A 209 -29.81 56.83 -42.30
N SER A 210 -29.86 55.51 -42.51
CA SER A 210 -29.59 54.88 -43.81
C SER A 210 -30.70 55.09 -44.85
N PHE A 211 -31.90 55.47 -44.41
CA PHE A 211 -33.02 55.75 -45.30
C PHE A 211 -33.10 57.24 -45.66
N THR A 212 -32.58 57.60 -46.84
CA THR A 212 -32.89 58.90 -47.45
C THR A 212 -34.21 58.81 -48.21
N ARG A 213 -35.08 59.83 -48.05
CA ARG A 213 -36.41 59.88 -48.70
C ARG A 213 -36.36 59.64 -50.21
N ALA A 214 -35.35 60.18 -50.87
CA ALA A 214 -35.10 59.98 -52.30
C ALA A 214 -34.73 58.52 -52.66
N GLY A 215 -34.01 57.81 -51.78
CA GLY A 215 -33.65 56.40 -51.99
C GLY A 215 -34.85 55.46 -51.88
N LEU A 216 -35.76 55.72 -50.93
CA LEU A 216 -37.00 54.95 -50.77
C LEU A 216 -37.98 55.16 -51.94
N GLU A 217 -38.12 56.39 -52.44
CA GLU A 217 -38.95 56.69 -53.62
C GLU A 217 -38.40 55.99 -54.89
N SER A 218 -37.08 55.94 -55.06
CA SER A 218 -36.44 55.22 -56.18
C SER A 218 -36.62 53.70 -56.09
N GLN A 219 -36.51 53.13 -54.88
CA GLN A 219 -36.72 51.70 -54.67
C GLN A 219 -38.17 51.30 -54.90
N LEU A 220 -39.14 52.16 -54.54
CA LEU A 220 -40.56 51.91 -54.79
C LEU A 220 -40.86 51.85 -56.29
N GLN A 221 -40.37 52.79 -57.08
CA GLN A 221 -40.51 52.77 -58.55
C GLN A 221 -39.86 51.53 -59.19
N ALA A 222 -38.70 51.10 -58.67
CA ALA A 222 -38.03 49.91 -59.18
C ALA A 222 -38.80 48.60 -58.84
N VAL A 223 -39.51 48.56 -57.72
CA VAL A 223 -40.36 47.43 -57.34
C VAL A 223 -41.65 47.40 -58.16
N GLU A 224 -42.27 48.56 -58.40
CA GLU A 224 -43.45 48.67 -59.28
C GLU A 224 -43.13 48.18 -60.71
N GLY A 225 -42.00 48.61 -61.28
CA GLY A 225 -41.56 48.13 -62.60
C GLY A 225 -41.27 46.63 -62.66
N LYS A 226 -40.71 46.05 -61.58
CA LYS A 226 -40.47 44.59 -61.49
C LYS A 226 -41.76 43.80 -61.30
N CYS A 227 -42.76 44.34 -60.61
CA CYS A 227 -44.07 43.71 -60.49
C CYS A 227 -44.77 43.62 -61.85
N GLU A 228 -44.70 44.66 -62.68
CA GLU A 228 -45.22 44.62 -64.06
C GLU A 228 -44.48 43.60 -64.93
N GLU A 229 -43.15 43.51 -64.80
CA GLU A 229 -42.32 42.53 -65.52
C GLU A 229 -42.64 41.07 -65.10
N ILE A 230 -42.85 40.84 -63.79
CA ILE A 230 -43.23 39.53 -63.25
C ILE A 230 -44.66 39.16 -63.68
N GLN A 231 -45.60 40.10 -63.69
CA GLN A 231 -46.97 39.86 -64.18
C GLN A 231 -46.96 39.42 -65.66
N ALA A 232 -46.12 40.06 -66.48
CA ALA A 232 -45.94 39.69 -67.89
C ALA A 232 -45.29 38.31 -68.04
N LYS A 233 -44.26 38.00 -67.24
CA LYS A 233 -43.56 36.70 -67.26
C LYS A 233 -44.43 35.55 -66.73
N VAL A 234 -45.26 35.75 -65.71
CA VAL A 234 -46.20 34.76 -65.19
C VAL A 234 -47.29 34.42 -66.22
N THR A 235 -47.75 35.41 -66.98
CA THR A 235 -48.74 35.22 -68.06
C THR A 235 -48.15 34.48 -69.27
N ALA A 236 -46.86 34.69 -69.56
CA ALA A 236 -46.12 33.96 -70.60
C ALA A 236 -45.78 32.51 -70.16
N TYR A 237 -45.40 32.33 -68.88
CA TYR A 237 -45.00 31.04 -68.31
C TYR A 237 -46.18 30.06 -68.15
N GLN A 238 -47.39 30.54 -67.88
CA GLN A 238 -48.58 29.69 -67.83
C GLN A 238 -48.99 29.10 -69.20
N ARG A 239 -48.47 29.64 -70.32
CA ARG A 239 -48.81 29.18 -71.69
C ARG A 239 -47.84 28.14 -72.26
N SER A 240 -46.73 27.81 -71.59
CA SER A 240 -45.62 27.07 -72.22
C SER A 240 -45.00 25.88 -71.45
N HIS A 241 -45.80 25.12 -70.66
CA HIS A 241 -45.53 23.71 -70.22
C HIS A 241 -44.85 23.43 -68.84
N THR A 242 -45.22 22.27 -68.27
CA THR A 242 -44.54 21.37 -67.29
C THR A 242 -43.89 20.15 -68.04
N PRO A 243 -43.07 19.18 -67.49
CA PRO A 243 -42.69 18.77 -66.09
C PRO A 243 -41.17 18.30 -65.84
N ARG A 244 -40.93 17.53 -64.73
CA ARG A 244 -39.72 17.17 -63.90
C ARG A 244 -38.84 15.91 -64.28
N PRO A 245 -37.66 15.64 -63.62
CA PRO A 245 -36.63 14.63 -64.02
C PRO A 245 -36.66 13.19 -63.39
N ASN A 246 -35.85 12.27 -63.94
CA ASN A 246 -35.92 10.78 -63.91
C ASN A 246 -34.91 10.06 -62.96
N TRP A 247 -35.40 9.12 -62.14
CA TRP A 247 -34.68 8.35 -61.09
C TRP A 247 -34.07 7.01 -61.54
N ASP A 248 -34.24 6.60 -62.79
CA ASP A 248 -33.74 5.31 -63.26
C ASP A 248 -32.21 5.27 -63.46
N ALA A 249 -31.55 6.43 -63.55
CA ALA A 249 -30.11 6.53 -63.74
C ALA A 249 -29.29 6.11 -62.49
N LEU A 250 -29.83 6.32 -61.27
CA LEU A 250 -29.09 6.07 -60.01
C LEU A 250 -29.02 4.56 -59.65
N ARG A 251 -29.87 3.74 -60.27
CA ARG A 251 -29.99 2.30 -59.98
C ARG A 251 -28.84 1.49 -60.62
N GLY A 252 -28.26 1.96 -61.72
CA GLY A 252 -27.24 1.22 -62.48
C GLY A 252 -25.88 1.12 -61.77
N ASP A 253 -25.52 2.11 -60.97
CA ASP A 253 -24.15 2.24 -60.44
C ASP A 253 -23.86 1.31 -59.25
N VAL A 254 -24.90 0.80 -58.57
CA VAL A 254 -24.76 0.04 -57.31
C VAL A 254 -24.77 -1.48 -57.53
N GLU A 255 -25.41 -1.97 -58.59
CA GLU A 255 -25.59 -3.41 -58.86
C GLU A 255 -24.28 -4.10 -59.28
N TYR A 256 -23.35 -3.35 -59.90
CA TYR A 256 -22.09 -3.87 -60.42
C TYR A 256 -21.09 -4.27 -59.31
N THR A 257 -21.04 -3.51 -58.22
CA THR A 257 -20.05 -3.72 -57.13
C THR A 257 -20.34 -4.98 -56.30
N PHE A 258 -21.61 -5.39 -56.19
CA PHE A 258 -22.02 -6.57 -55.42
C PHE A 258 -21.79 -7.89 -56.15
N GLN A 259 -21.74 -7.90 -57.48
CA GLN A 259 -21.50 -9.11 -58.27
C GLN A 259 -20.03 -9.55 -58.26
N CYS A 260 -19.08 -8.62 -58.16
CA CYS A 260 -17.65 -8.94 -58.18
C CYS A 260 -17.13 -9.65 -56.92
N HIS A 261 -17.84 -9.59 -55.79
CA HIS A 261 -17.40 -10.19 -54.51
C HIS A 261 -17.95 -11.60 -54.25
N ASN A 262 -19.05 -12.00 -54.91
CA ASN A 262 -19.67 -13.32 -54.73
C ASN A 262 -19.04 -14.45 -55.58
N LEU A 263 -17.98 -14.16 -56.34
CA LEU A 263 -17.26 -15.15 -57.15
C LEU A 263 -16.04 -15.77 -56.43
N ALA A 264 -15.71 -15.35 -55.21
CA ALA A 264 -14.47 -15.70 -54.51
C ALA A 264 -14.63 -16.45 -53.16
N GLY A 265 -15.83 -16.89 -52.76
CA GLY A 265 -16.01 -17.69 -51.54
C GLY A 265 -17.42 -18.26 -51.34
N ASP A 266 -17.52 -19.39 -50.64
CA ASP A 266 -18.75 -20.21 -50.45
C ASP A 266 -19.78 -19.62 -49.45
N ALA A 267 -19.98 -18.29 -49.44
CA ALA A 267 -21.04 -17.66 -48.65
C ALA A 267 -21.91 -16.73 -49.51
N ASN A 268 -23.20 -17.06 -49.62
CA ASN A 268 -24.19 -16.29 -50.39
C ASN A 268 -24.63 -15.02 -49.64
N ILE A 269 -23.84 -13.96 -49.75
CA ILE A 269 -24.20 -12.62 -49.29
C ILE A 269 -24.92 -11.91 -50.45
N SER A 270 -26.19 -11.53 -50.29
CA SER A 270 -26.94 -10.83 -51.35
C SER A 270 -27.61 -9.55 -50.84
N THR A 271 -27.63 -8.52 -51.70
CA THR A 271 -28.37 -7.27 -51.48
C THR A 271 -29.86 -7.51 -51.26
N ALA A 272 -30.42 -8.56 -51.87
CA ALA A 272 -31.80 -8.98 -51.68
C ALA A 272 -32.12 -9.41 -50.24
N ALA A 273 -31.17 -10.04 -49.52
CA ALA A 273 -31.35 -10.42 -48.12
C ALA A 273 -31.21 -9.22 -47.17
N LEU A 274 -30.23 -8.34 -47.43
CA LEU A 274 -30.02 -7.10 -46.69
C LEU A 274 -31.20 -6.11 -46.83
N MET A 275 -31.83 -6.06 -48.01
CA MET A 275 -32.98 -5.19 -48.29
C MET A 275 -34.30 -5.71 -47.69
N LYS A 276 -34.40 -7.02 -47.43
CA LYS A 276 -35.57 -7.62 -46.76
C LYS A 276 -35.57 -7.42 -45.23
N MET A 277 -34.45 -7.04 -44.63
CA MET A 277 -34.38 -6.76 -43.20
C MET A 277 -35.05 -5.43 -42.87
N GLN A 278 -36.12 -5.44 -42.09
CA GLN A 278 -36.94 -4.24 -41.86
C GLN A 278 -36.31 -3.20 -40.92
N SER A 279 -35.32 -3.60 -40.10
CA SER A 279 -34.65 -2.74 -39.13
C SER A 279 -33.18 -2.51 -39.49
N SER A 280 -32.69 -1.29 -39.30
CA SER A 280 -31.27 -0.93 -39.47
C SER A 280 -30.36 -1.64 -38.46
N ALA A 281 -30.85 -1.99 -37.27
CA ALA A 281 -30.09 -2.74 -36.27
C ALA A 281 -29.78 -4.18 -36.73
N HIS A 282 -30.76 -4.87 -37.32
CA HIS A 282 -30.58 -6.23 -37.84
C HIS A 282 -29.62 -6.30 -39.04
N ARG A 283 -29.51 -5.22 -39.82
CA ARG A 283 -28.56 -5.13 -40.94
C ARG A 283 -27.11 -4.99 -40.45
N VAL A 284 -26.90 -4.37 -39.30
CA VAL A 284 -25.57 -4.21 -38.67
C VAL A 284 -25.13 -5.51 -37.99
N GLU A 285 -26.04 -6.22 -37.32
CA GLU A 285 -25.77 -7.54 -36.73
C GLU A 285 -25.46 -8.60 -37.80
N TYR A 286 -26.14 -8.55 -38.95
CA TYR A 286 -25.85 -9.43 -40.09
C TYR A 286 -24.45 -9.18 -40.69
N LEU A 287 -23.99 -7.91 -40.70
CA LEU A 287 -22.64 -7.54 -41.14
C LEU A 287 -21.57 -7.99 -40.13
N ALA A 288 -21.86 -7.96 -38.84
CA ALA A 288 -20.93 -8.35 -37.77
C ALA A 288 -20.74 -9.87 -37.70
N ALA A 289 -21.81 -10.66 -37.88
CA ALA A 289 -21.75 -12.13 -37.91
C ALA A 289 -20.95 -12.68 -39.11
N ALA A 290 -20.88 -11.93 -40.21
CA ALA A 290 -20.06 -12.28 -41.38
C ALA A 290 -18.55 -12.09 -41.12
N ILE A 291 -18.18 -11.28 -40.13
CA ILE A 291 -16.79 -10.97 -39.77
C ILE A 291 -16.24 -11.98 -38.74
N GLU A 292 -17.10 -12.50 -37.84
CA GLU A 292 -16.74 -13.57 -36.90
C GLU A 292 -16.49 -14.93 -37.58
N LEU A 293 -17.05 -15.17 -38.76
CA LEU A 293 -16.90 -16.41 -39.53
C LEU A 293 -15.50 -16.60 -40.17
N ILE A 294 -14.62 -15.59 -40.09
CA ILE A 294 -13.29 -15.58 -40.74
C ILE A 294 -12.17 -16.08 -39.78
N GLY A 295 -12.51 -16.49 -38.55
CA GLY A 295 -11.80 -17.47 -37.71
C GLY A 295 -10.26 -17.43 -37.60
N LEU A 296 -9.74 -16.94 -36.47
CA LEU A 296 -8.34 -17.17 -36.05
C LEU A 296 -8.28 -17.70 -34.60
N SER A 297 -7.51 -18.79 -34.44
CA SER A 297 -7.54 -19.81 -33.37
C SER A 297 -6.98 -19.39 -32.00
N GLN A 298 -7.58 -19.92 -30.93
CA GLN A 298 -7.41 -19.56 -29.50
C GLN A 298 -6.23 -20.18 -28.74
N ASP A 299 -5.36 -21.00 -29.34
CA ASP A 299 -4.48 -21.88 -28.55
C ASP A 299 -3.10 -21.30 -28.17
N THR A 300 -2.78 -20.06 -28.56
CA THR A 300 -1.50 -19.40 -28.15
C THR A 300 -1.65 -18.53 -26.89
N VAL A 301 -2.87 -18.16 -26.52
CA VAL A 301 -3.17 -17.21 -25.42
C VAL A 301 -2.93 -17.84 -24.04
N ILE A 302 -3.10 -19.15 -23.90
CA ILE A 302 -3.03 -19.86 -22.61
C ILE A 302 -1.58 -20.05 -22.15
N TYR A 303 -0.63 -20.29 -23.06
CA TYR A 303 0.80 -20.43 -22.74
C TYR A 303 1.48 -19.09 -22.44
N LEU A 304 1.05 -18.00 -23.10
CA LEU A 304 1.49 -16.63 -22.80
C LEU A 304 0.92 -16.11 -21.47
N ALA A 305 -0.33 -16.42 -21.14
CA ALA A 305 -0.93 -16.06 -19.85
C ALA A 305 -0.20 -16.71 -18.66
N TYR A 306 0.29 -17.94 -18.83
CA TYR A 306 1.02 -18.66 -17.79
C TYR A 306 2.45 -18.10 -17.57
N ALA A 307 3.15 -17.71 -18.64
CA ALA A 307 4.47 -17.06 -18.54
C ALA A 307 4.39 -15.59 -18.05
N ALA A 308 3.35 -14.84 -18.47
CA ALA A 308 3.08 -13.48 -18.01
C ALA A 308 2.76 -13.44 -16.50
N SER A 309 1.98 -14.40 -15.97
CA SER A 309 1.64 -14.46 -14.54
C SER A 309 2.86 -14.55 -13.60
N ARG A 310 3.96 -15.18 -14.05
CA ARG A 310 5.21 -15.33 -13.28
C ARG A 310 6.05 -14.04 -13.26
N LEU A 311 6.15 -13.33 -14.38
CA LEU A 311 6.82 -12.01 -14.46
C LEU A 311 6.03 -10.91 -13.75
N LEU A 312 4.69 -11.02 -13.76
CA LEU A 312 3.77 -10.08 -13.13
C LEU A 312 3.90 -10.06 -11.60
N SER A 313 4.09 -11.22 -10.97
CA SER A 313 4.25 -11.34 -9.51
C SER A 313 5.49 -10.61 -8.97
N VAL A 314 6.56 -10.49 -9.76
CA VAL A 314 7.82 -9.87 -9.34
C VAL A 314 7.75 -8.33 -9.42
N HIS A 315 7.15 -7.79 -10.47
CA HIS A 315 7.00 -6.34 -10.66
C HIS A 315 5.93 -5.75 -9.72
N ALA A 316 4.85 -6.49 -9.47
CA ALA A 316 3.83 -6.17 -8.47
C ALA A 316 4.40 -6.07 -7.05
N CYS A 317 5.26 -7.01 -6.65
CA CYS A 317 5.94 -6.97 -5.34
C CYS A 317 6.91 -5.78 -5.22
N ALA A 318 7.62 -5.42 -6.30
CA ALA A 318 8.53 -4.28 -6.30
C ALA A 318 7.78 -2.95 -6.17
N ALA A 319 6.66 -2.78 -6.88
CA ALA A 319 5.81 -1.58 -6.77
C ALA A 319 5.18 -1.44 -5.37
N PHE A 320 4.73 -2.56 -4.78
CA PHE A 320 4.25 -2.60 -3.39
C PHE A 320 5.32 -2.11 -2.41
N LEU A 321 6.55 -2.58 -2.55
CA LEU A 321 7.65 -2.16 -1.67
C LEU A 321 7.93 -0.66 -1.80
N VAL A 322 7.87 -0.08 -2.99
CA VAL A 322 8.13 1.36 -3.16
C VAL A 322 7.08 2.21 -2.44
N VAL A 323 5.80 1.91 -2.59
CA VAL A 323 4.72 2.70 -1.97
C VAL A 323 4.66 2.49 -0.47
N PHE A 324 4.73 1.23 -0.02
CA PHE A 324 4.68 0.89 1.40
C PHE A 324 5.93 1.38 2.14
N MET A 325 7.12 1.15 1.59
CA MET A 325 8.36 1.64 2.20
C MET A 325 8.44 3.16 2.13
N GLY A 326 7.98 3.77 1.04
CA GLY A 326 7.88 5.23 0.93
C GLY A 326 7.04 5.82 2.06
N TYR A 327 5.80 5.35 2.23
CA TYR A 327 4.92 5.78 3.31
C TYR A 327 5.56 5.60 4.69
N ILE A 328 6.11 4.41 4.99
CA ILE A 328 6.71 4.13 6.29
C ILE A 328 7.95 4.99 6.52
N VAL A 329 8.83 5.12 5.52
CA VAL A 329 10.08 5.89 5.63
C VAL A 329 9.78 7.38 5.81
N PHE A 330 8.92 7.97 4.97
CA PHE A 330 8.59 9.39 5.07
C PHE A 330 7.85 9.73 6.36
N SER A 331 6.83 8.93 6.73
CA SER A 331 6.08 9.15 7.96
C SER A 331 6.97 8.99 9.20
N SER A 332 7.85 7.98 9.21
CA SER A 332 8.80 7.77 10.30
C SER A 332 9.84 8.90 10.38
N LEU A 333 10.34 9.37 9.24
CA LEU A 333 11.30 10.47 9.18
C LEU A 333 10.70 11.74 9.77
N LEU A 334 9.50 12.14 9.32
CA LEU A 334 8.83 13.32 9.88
C LEU A 334 8.51 13.15 11.36
N HIS A 335 8.06 11.96 11.78
CA HIS A 335 7.81 11.69 13.19
C HIS A 335 9.08 11.81 14.04
N VAL A 336 10.21 11.26 13.59
CA VAL A 336 11.48 11.33 14.31
C VAL A 336 12.03 12.76 14.37
N ILE A 337 11.90 13.53 13.29
CA ILE A 337 12.42 14.90 13.21
C ILE A 337 11.56 15.86 14.06
N PHE A 338 10.24 15.82 13.91
CA PHE A 338 9.34 16.83 14.48
C PHE A 338 8.63 16.41 15.76
N TYR A 339 8.43 15.10 15.98
CA TYR A 339 7.53 14.59 17.03
C TYR A 339 8.19 13.67 18.06
N ARG A 340 9.49 13.35 17.93
CA ARG A 340 10.23 12.49 18.89
C ARG A 340 10.17 12.96 20.35
N ARG A 341 9.98 14.27 20.56
CA ARG A 341 9.81 14.89 21.90
C ARG A 341 8.47 15.63 22.03
N GLY A 342 7.53 15.38 21.12
CA GLY A 342 6.23 16.02 21.09
C GLY A 342 5.21 15.36 22.02
N PRO A 343 4.03 15.99 22.20
CA PRO A 343 2.93 15.42 22.97
C PRO A 343 2.47 14.07 22.39
N VAL A 344 2.02 13.17 23.26
CA VAL A 344 1.54 11.84 22.85
C VAL A 344 0.29 11.99 21.98
N HIS A 345 0.39 11.55 20.72
CA HIS A 345 -0.73 11.50 19.80
C HIS A 345 -1.66 10.33 20.17
N VAL A 346 -2.89 10.65 20.59
CA VAL A 346 -3.88 9.65 21.02
C VAL A 346 -4.56 9.04 19.80
N ARG A 347 -4.33 7.74 19.56
CA ARG A 347 -4.87 7.02 18.40
C ARG A 347 -6.23 6.41 18.67
N SER A 348 -7.06 6.35 17.63
CA SER A 348 -8.29 5.58 17.59
C SER A 348 -7.97 4.08 17.69
N VAL A 349 -8.88 3.29 18.26
CA VAL A 349 -8.74 1.84 18.37
C VAL A 349 -8.62 1.18 16.99
N HIS A 350 -9.25 1.77 15.97
CA HIS A 350 -9.24 1.25 14.60
C HIS A 350 -8.12 1.81 13.72
N HIS A 351 -7.24 2.65 14.28
CA HIS A 351 -6.18 3.35 13.53
C HIS A 351 -5.30 2.39 12.73
N GLY A 352 -4.67 1.43 13.42
CA GLY A 352 -3.80 0.45 12.77
C GLY A 352 -4.52 -0.39 11.73
N SER A 353 -5.72 -0.89 12.04
CA SER A 353 -6.47 -1.75 11.11
C SER A 353 -6.90 -1.02 9.83
N LEU A 354 -7.34 0.23 9.92
CA LEU A 354 -7.79 1.00 8.75
C LEU A 354 -6.61 1.39 7.84
N ILE A 355 -5.50 1.85 8.44
CA ILE A 355 -4.30 2.16 7.69
C ILE A 355 -3.74 0.91 7.00
N SER A 356 -3.63 -0.21 7.73
CA SER A 356 -3.18 -1.46 7.13
C SER A 356 -4.08 -1.89 5.98
N PHE A 357 -5.41 -1.77 6.12
CA PHE A 357 -6.34 -2.06 5.04
C PHE A 357 -6.13 -1.16 3.82
N ASN A 358 -6.02 0.16 4.02
CA ASN A 358 -5.81 1.10 2.92
C ASN A 358 -4.45 0.91 2.24
N LEU A 359 -3.40 0.54 2.99
CA LEU A 359 -2.10 0.20 2.41
C LEU A 359 -2.14 -1.10 1.59
N ILE A 360 -2.87 -2.12 2.05
CA ILE A 360 -3.12 -3.34 1.28
C ILE A 360 -3.94 -3.03 0.02
N MET A 361 -4.91 -2.13 0.12
CA MET A 361 -5.69 -1.69 -1.04
C MET A 361 -4.84 -0.91 -2.05
N ALA A 362 -3.98 0.01 -1.58
CA ALA A 362 -3.03 0.72 -2.42
C ALA A 362 -2.11 -0.28 -3.16
N ALA A 363 -1.64 -1.31 -2.46
CA ALA A 363 -0.88 -2.42 -3.05
C ALA A 363 -1.67 -3.11 -4.16
N ALA A 364 -2.93 -3.46 -3.90
CA ALA A 364 -3.80 -4.10 -4.88
C ALA A 364 -3.99 -3.24 -6.13
N TYR A 365 -4.17 -1.93 -5.98
CA TYR A 365 -4.22 -1.00 -7.12
C TYR A 365 -2.92 -0.97 -7.92
N ALA A 366 -1.76 -0.97 -7.26
CA ALA A 366 -0.47 -1.07 -7.94
C ALA A 366 -0.34 -2.37 -8.76
N MET A 367 -0.79 -3.50 -8.18
CA MET A 367 -0.78 -4.81 -8.87
C MET A 367 -1.70 -4.80 -10.08
N VAL A 368 -2.94 -4.32 -9.93
CA VAL A 368 -3.92 -4.22 -11.02
C VAL A 368 -3.42 -3.29 -12.11
N SER A 369 -2.87 -2.13 -11.75
CA SER A 369 -2.31 -1.18 -12.72
C SER A 369 -1.17 -1.80 -13.53
N THR A 370 -0.30 -2.57 -12.87
CA THR A 370 0.79 -3.31 -13.53
C THR A 370 0.24 -4.36 -14.48
N GLU A 371 -0.79 -5.11 -14.07
CA GLU A 371 -1.43 -6.12 -14.91
C GLU A 371 -2.12 -5.53 -16.13
N LEU A 372 -2.87 -4.43 -15.95
CA LEU A 372 -3.49 -3.75 -17.08
C LEU A 372 -2.44 -3.21 -18.06
N HIS A 373 -1.30 -2.73 -17.56
CA HIS A 373 -0.19 -2.35 -18.43
C HIS A 373 0.37 -3.55 -19.21
N VAL A 374 0.66 -4.67 -18.55
CA VAL A 374 1.18 -5.89 -19.21
C VAL A 374 0.21 -6.42 -20.27
N ARG A 375 -1.10 -6.22 -20.07
CA ARG A 375 -2.14 -6.53 -21.07
C ARG A 375 -2.26 -5.52 -22.21
N GLY A 376 -1.43 -4.48 -22.24
CA GLY A 376 -1.46 -3.43 -23.25
C GLY A 376 -2.64 -2.46 -23.10
N LEU A 377 -3.28 -2.42 -21.93
CA LEU A 377 -4.43 -1.55 -21.64
C LEU A 377 -4.02 -0.22 -20.99
N SER A 378 -2.73 0.09 -20.91
CA SER A 378 -2.22 1.38 -20.46
C SER A 378 -1.29 2.01 -21.49
N LEU A 379 -1.12 3.33 -21.40
CA LEU A 379 -0.23 4.14 -22.22
C LEU A 379 1.17 4.29 -21.59
N MET A 380 1.48 3.49 -20.56
CA MET A 380 2.78 3.54 -19.88
C MET A 380 3.90 3.01 -20.78
N GLN A 381 5.04 3.71 -20.82
CA GLN A 381 6.17 3.38 -21.68
C GLN A 381 7.37 2.87 -20.85
N PHE A 382 7.98 1.79 -21.31
CA PHE A 382 9.15 1.13 -20.72
C PHE A 382 10.36 1.12 -21.66
N ASP A 383 10.39 2.08 -22.59
CA ASP A 383 11.41 2.13 -23.64
C ASP A 383 12.82 2.23 -23.05
N ALA A 384 13.78 1.56 -23.68
CA ALA A 384 15.19 1.60 -23.25
C ALA A 384 15.83 3.00 -23.43
N VAL A 385 15.19 3.87 -24.20
CA VAL A 385 15.67 5.23 -24.46
C VAL A 385 15.19 6.15 -23.33
N TRP A 386 16.13 6.68 -22.57
CA TRP A 386 15.86 7.61 -21.48
C TRP A 386 15.13 8.87 -21.99
N PRO A 387 13.96 9.23 -21.43
CA PRO A 387 13.27 10.45 -21.85
C PRO A 387 14.07 11.69 -21.45
N SER A 388 13.93 12.77 -22.21
CA SER A 388 14.53 14.05 -21.82
C SER A 388 13.95 14.52 -20.48
N TRP A 389 14.76 15.24 -19.67
CA TRP A 389 14.27 15.79 -18.41
C TRP A 389 13.04 16.68 -18.59
N LEU A 390 12.95 17.41 -19.69
CA LEU A 390 11.77 18.22 -20.03
C LEU A 390 10.52 17.34 -20.23
N ALA A 391 10.66 16.19 -20.90
CA ALA A 391 9.56 15.23 -21.06
C ALA A 391 9.14 14.63 -19.71
N ILE A 392 10.11 14.25 -18.86
CA ILE A 392 9.84 13.74 -17.51
C ILE A 392 9.09 14.78 -16.69
N THR A 393 9.59 16.01 -16.61
CA THR A 393 8.96 17.10 -15.86
C THR A 393 7.56 17.41 -16.40
N GLY A 394 7.38 17.49 -17.72
CA GLY A 394 6.08 17.72 -18.33
C GLY A 394 5.07 16.61 -18.02
N GLN A 395 5.48 15.35 -18.08
CA GLN A 395 4.63 14.19 -17.74
C GLN A 395 4.25 14.20 -16.24
N VAL A 396 5.20 14.44 -15.34
CA VAL A 396 4.94 14.51 -13.89
C VAL A 396 3.98 15.65 -13.58
N VAL A 397 4.26 16.86 -14.03
CA VAL A 397 3.42 18.04 -13.79
C VAL A 397 2.03 17.84 -14.40
N GLY A 398 1.94 17.34 -15.63
CA GLY A 398 0.67 17.04 -16.28
C GLY A 398 -0.19 16.04 -15.50
N ALA A 399 0.43 14.96 -15.01
CA ALA A 399 -0.26 13.98 -14.17
C ALA A 399 -0.70 14.56 -12.81
N MET A 400 0.12 15.39 -12.18
CA MET A 400 -0.26 16.07 -10.92
C MET A 400 -1.43 17.02 -11.12
N LEU A 401 -1.42 17.83 -12.18
CA LEU A 401 -2.53 18.75 -12.49
C LEU A 401 -3.82 17.99 -12.83
N GLY A 402 -3.72 16.91 -13.60
CA GLY A 402 -4.85 16.03 -13.91
C GLY A 402 -5.44 15.37 -12.66
N ALA A 403 -4.58 14.82 -11.81
CA ALA A 403 -5.00 14.23 -10.53
C ALA A 403 -5.64 15.28 -9.60
N ASN A 404 -5.03 16.46 -9.48
CA ASN A 404 -5.55 17.56 -8.67
C ASN A 404 -6.94 18.03 -9.14
N HIS A 405 -7.19 18.05 -10.45
CA HIS A 405 -8.52 18.34 -10.99
C HIS A 405 -9.56 17.32 -10.53
N VAL A 406 -9.31 16.03 -10.74
CA VAL A 406 -10.29 14.98 -10.41
C VAL A 406 -10.47 14.86 -8.89
N GLU A 407 -9.37 14.96 -8.15
CA GLU A 407 -9.36 14.92 -6.69
C GLU A 407 -10.20 16.05 -6.10
N TYR A 408 -10.05 17.30 -6.56
CA TYR A 408 -10.81 18.43 -6.02
C TYR A 408 -12.31 18.19 -6.09
N TYR A 409 -12.82 17.73 -7.24
CA TYR A 409 -14.26 17.48 -7.40
C TYR A 409 -14.72 16.25 -6.60
N TRP A 410 -13.89 15.23 -6.50
CA TRP A 410 -14.18 14.07 -5.65
C TRP A 410 -14.23 14.44 -4.17
N HIS A 411 -13.26 15.21 -3.69
CA HIS A 411 -13.17 15.68 -2.32
C HIS A 411 -14.34 16.62 -2.00
N ARG A 412 -14.68 17.55 -2.89
CA ARG A 412 -15.88 18.38 -2.76
C ARG A 412 -17.17 17.57 -2.70
N LEU A 413 -17.27 16.48 -3.48
CA LEU A 413 -18.41 15.56 -3.42
C LEU A 413 -18.45 14.77 -2.09
N LEU A 414 -17.29 14.38 -1.56
CA LEU A 414 -17.18 13.74 -0.24
C LEU A 414 -17.72 14.63 0.89
N HIS A 415 -17.69 15.96 0.74
CA HIS A 415 -18.32 16.91 1.67
C HIS A 415 -19.82 17.09 1.50
N SER A 416 -20.46 16.38 0.56
CA SER A 416 -21.92 16.28 0.55
C SER A 416 -22.43 15.60 1.83
N ARG A 417 -23.59 16.03 2.34
CA ARG A 417 -24.14 15.57 3.63
C ARG A 417 -24.09 14.06 3.84
N PHE A 418 -24.42 13.29 2.81
CA PHE A 418 -24.44 11.82 2.86
C PHE A 418 -23.03 11.23 2.92
N LEU A 419 -22.17 11.58 1.97
CA LEU A 419 -20.80 11.04 1.89
C LEU A 419 -19.94 11.52 3.05
N TYR A 420 -20.12 12.75 3.52
CA TYR A 420 -19.39 13.26 4.66
C TYR A 420 -19.67 12.40 5.88
N THR A 421 -20.95 12.25 6.23
CA THR A 421 -21.36 11.55 7.45
C THR A 421 -20.98 10.06 7.44
N ARG A 422 -20.99 9.42 6.26
CA ARG A 422 -20.83 7.98 6.10
C ARG A 422 -19.41 7.54 5.74
N VAL A 423 -18.64 8.39 5.07
CA VAL A 423 -17.35 8.05 4.47
C VAL A 423 -16.28 9.02 5.01
N HIS A 424 -16.37 10.30 4.64
CA HIS A 424 -15.28 11.25 4.83
C HIS A 424 -15.09 11.71 6.29
N LYS A 425 -16.09 11.54 7.15
CA LYS A 425 -15.98 11.84 8.59
C LYS A 425 -14.91 11.00 9.29
N VAL A 426 -14.57 9.82 8.75
CA VAL A 426 -13.47 8.99 9.28
C VAL A 426 -12.13 9.67 9.04
N HIS A 427 -11.93 10.23 7.85
CA HIS A 427 -10.75 11.02 7.49
C HIS A 427 -10.59 12.25 8.40
N HIS A 428 -11.68 12.96 8.64
CA HIS A 428 -11.75 14.14 9.54
C HIS A 428 -11.71 13.80 11.04
N HIS A 429 -11.43 12.55 11.43
CA HIS A 429 -11.36 12.18 12.84
C HIS A 429 -10.28 12.96 13.59
N TYR A 430 -9.14 13.19 12.94
CA TYR A 430 -8.02 13.94 13.49
C TYR A 430 -8.00 15.36 12.96
N LYS A 431 -8.54 16.31 13.73
CA LYS A 431 -8.46 17.75 13.39
C LYS A 431 -7.03 18.28 13.26
N HIS A 432 -6.10 17.63 13.94
CA HIS A 432 -4.66 17.89 13.88
C HIS A 432 -3.98 16.57 13.51
N PRO A 433 -3.96 16.22 12.22
CA PRO A 433 -3.38 14.98 11.77
C PRO A 433 -1.87 14.97 12.02
N HIS A 434 -1.35 13.77 12.19
CA HIS A 434 0.05 13.45 12.41
C HIS A 434 0.55 12.60 11.23
N PRO A 435 1.87 12.53 10.90
CA PRO A 435 2.35 11.89 9.66
C PRO A 435 1.83 10.49 9.31
N PHE A 436 1.38 9.71 10.29
CA PHE A 436 0.83 8.36 10.09
C PHE A 436 -0.70 8.35 9.88
N ASP A 437 -1.35 9.50 9.79
CA ASP A 437 -2.80 9.64 9.68
C ASP A 437 -3.25 9.84 8.23
N ASP A 438 -2.33 10.07 7.29
CA ASP A 438 -2.61 10.25 5.85
C ASP A 438 -3.45 9.09 5.28
N MET A 439 -3.18 7.86 5.72
CA MET A 439 -3.91 6.66 5.29
C MET A 439 -5.12 6.32 6.20
N TYR A 440 -5.45 7.15 7.19
CA TYR A 440 -6.59 6.94 8.09
C TYR A 440 -7.90 7.49 7.48
N MET A 441 -8.37 6.82 6.43
CA MET A 441 -9.59 7.17 5.72
C MET A 441 -10.54 5.97 5.56
N HIS A 442 -11.79 6.23 5.21
CA HIS A 442 -12.73 5.14 4.93
C HIS A 442 -12.35 4.39 3.65
N PRO A 443 -12.47 3.04 3.56
CA PRO A 443 -12.08 2.27 2.38
C PRO A 443 -12.65 2.75 1.05
N VAL A 444 -13.89 3.24 1.04
CA VAL A 444 -14.53 3.78 -0.18
C VAL A 444 -13.83 5.05 -0.68
N GLU A 445 -13.42 5.92 0.24
CA GLU A 445 -12.65 7.12 -0.09
C GLU A 445 -11.25 6.74 -0.57
N GLY A 446 -10.58 5.83 0.13
CA GLY A 446 -9.29 5.31 -0.29
C GLY A 446 -9.32 4.65 -1.67
N ALA A 447 -10.36 3.86 -1.98
CA ALA A 447 -10.50 3.22 -3.28
C ALA A 447 -10.58 4.24 -4.42
N ALA A 448 -11.38 5.30 -4.24
CA ALA A 448 -11.49 6.38 -5.22
C ALA A 448 -10.20 7.19 -5.32
N TYR A 449 -9.55 7.50 -4.19
CA TYR A 449 -8.25 8.17 -4.17
C TYR A 449 -7.18 7.37 -4.92
N PHE A 450 -7.07 6.06 -4.67
CA PHE A 450 -6.12 5.21 -5.39
C PHE A 450 -6.46 5.07 -6.87
N PHE A 451 -7.75 5.05 -7.24
CA PHE A 451 -8.13 5.11 -8.65
C PHE A 451 -7.60 6.39 -9.33
N ILE A 452 -7.71 7.55 -8.67
CA ILE A 452 -7.18 8.83 -9.17
C ILE A 452 -5.65 8.80 -9.22
N LEU A 453 -5.00 8.32 -8.15
CA LEU A 453 -3.54 8.27 -8.01
C LEU A 453 -2.90 7.34 -9.04
N TYR A 454 -3.43 6.14 -9.27
CA TYR A 454 -2.88 5.17 -10.25
C TYR A 454 -3.41 5.39 -11.68
N GLY A 455 -4.37 6.31 -11.86
CA GLY A 455 -5.04 6.58 -13.14
C GLY A 455 -4.20 7.22 -14.27
N PRO A 456 -3.19 8.09 -14.03
CA PRO A 456 -2.48 8.82 -15.09
C PRO A 456 -2.00 7.99 -16.29
N PRO A 457 -1.35 6.81 -16.13
CA PRO A 457 -0.89 6.00 -17.26
C PRO A 457 -2.01 5.45 -18.15
N PHE A 458 -3.28 5.56 -17.75
CA PHE A 458 -4.44 5.10 -18.55
C PHE A 458 -5.05 6.21 -19.40
N VAL A 459 -4.66 7.47 -19.15
CA VAL A 459 -5.20 8.64 -19.84
C VAL A 459 -4.13 9.46 -20.55
N LEU A 460 -2.87 9.35 -20.13
CA LEU A 460 -1.74 10.11 -20.63
C LEU A 460 -0.58 9.16 -20.98
N PRO A 461 0.09 9.33 -22.15
CA PRO A 461 1.35 8.67 -22.43
C PRO A 461 2.42 9.10 -21.41
N MET A 462 2.95 8.14 -20.66
CA MET A 462 3.85 8.43 -19.54
C MET A 462 4.95 7.38 -19.45
N HIS A 463 6.20 7.84 -19.35
CA HIS A 463 7.33 6.94 -19.12
C HIS A 463 7.31 6.42 -17.68
N VAL A 464 7.73 5.17 -17.46
CA VAL A 464 7.74 4.52 -16.14
C VAL A 464 8.48 5.34 -15.07
N VAL A 465 9.60 5.98 -15.43
CA VAL A 465 10.35 6.86 -14.52
C VAL A 465 9.51 8.06 -14.08
N SER A 466 8.78 8.69 -15.01
CA SER A 466 7.88 9.80 -14.72
C SER A 466 6.74 9.36 -13.82
N PHE A 467 6.19 8.17 -14.04
CA PHE A 467 5.14 7.60 -13.19
C PHE A 467 5.64 7.37 -11.76
N VAL A 468 6.82 6.76 -11.59
CA VAL A 468 7.42 6.52 -10.26
C VAL A 468 7.70 7.85 -9.56
N LEU A 469 8.27 8.84 -10.25
CA LEU A 469 8.52 10.17 -9.68
C LEU A 469 7.22 10.86 -9.26
N TYR A 470 6.18 10.80 -10.11
CA TYR A 470 4.85 11.29 -9.79
C TYR A 470 4.28 10.64 -8.52
N MET A 471 4.34 9.30 -8.42
CA MET A 471 3.87 8.57 -7.23
C MET A 471 4.64 8.97 -5.97
N MET A 472 5.97 9.15 -6.07
CA MET A 472 6.80 9.59 -4.94
C MET A 472 6.44 11.00 -4.47
N VAL A 473 6.26 11.95 -5.41
CA VAL A 473 5.91 13.34 -5.07
C VAL A 473 4.51 13.43 -4.49
N MET A 474 3.52 12.74 -5.09
CA MET A 474 2.15 12.71 -4.56
C MET A 474 2.08 12.07 -3.17
N GLY A 475 2.79 10.96 -2.95
CA GLY A 475 2.87 10.32 -1.63
C GLY A 475 3.56 11.21 -0.59
N LEU A 476 4.61 11.93 -0.98
CA LEU A 476 5.28 12.89 -0.11
C LEU A 476 4.33 14.03 0.30
N PHE A 477 3.61 14.62 -0.66
CA PHE A 477 2.65 15.69 -0.39
C PHE A 477 1.49 15.20 0.48
N GLY A 478 0.95 13.99 0.25
CA GLY A 478 -0.10 13.42 1.09
C GLY A 478 0.32 13.31 2.56
N VAL A 479 1.52 12.76 2.80
CA VAL A 479 2.08 12.66 4.15
C VAL A 479 2.35 14.05 4.75
N LEU A 480 2.90 15.00 3.97
CA LEU A 480 3.17 16.36 4.45
C LEU A 480 1.88 17.10 4.84
N ASP A 481 0.83 16.99 4.05
CA ASP A 481 -0.48 17.62 4.28
C ASP A 481 -1.17 17.12 5.56
N HIS A 482 -0.88 15.88 5.95
CA HIS A 482 -1.36 15.27 7.19
C HIS A 482 -0.31 15.26 8.31
N SER A 483 0.84 15.89 8.11
CA SER A 483 1.94 15.82 9.07
C SER A 483 1.85 16.85 10.19
N GLY A 484 1.11 17.94 9.99
CA GLY A 484 1.16 19.11 10.87
C GLY A 484 2.47 19.92 10.76
N VAL A 485 3.37 19.55 9.84
CA VAL A 485 4.59 20.31 9.53
C VAL A 485 4.25 21.43 8.55
N SER A 486 4.78 22.62 8.82
CA SER A 486 4.65 23.80 7.97
C SER A 486 5.73 23.79 6.88
N PHE A 487 5.33 23.57 5.63
CA PHE A 487 6.19 23.65 4.45
C PHE A 487 5.44 24.37 3.33
N HIS A 488 6.13 25.34 2.71
CA HIS A 488 5.53 26.28 1.77
C HIS A 488 6.44 26.45 0.57
N LEU A 489 5.85 26.33 -0.62
CA LEU A 489 6.41 26.72 -1.90
C LEU A 489 5.51 27.83 -2.45
N PRO A 490 5.97 29.10 -2.41
CA PRO A 490 5.15 30.24 -2.79
C PRO A 490 4.51 30.05 -4.16
N TYR A 491 3.21 30.33 -4.26
CA TYR A 491 2.40 30.19 -5.47
C TYR A 491 2.25 28.75 -6.02
N VAL A 492 2.69 27.73 -5.28
CA VAL A 492 2.65 26.34 -5.75
C VAL A 492 1.96 25.43 -4.76
N TYR A 493 2.44 25.37 -3.51
CA TYR A 493 2.03 24.34 -2.56
C TYR A 493 2.21 24.82 -1.12
N SER A 494 1.26 24.49 -0.26
CA SER A 494 1.40 24.65 1.18
C SER A 494 0.86 23.43 1.91
N SER A 495 1.69 22.80 2.74
CA SER A 495 1.26 21.66 3.56
C SER A 495 0.27 22.04 4.66
N THR A 496 0.09 23.36 4.92
CA THR A 496 -0.88 23.84 5.91
C THR A 496 -2.29 24.00 5.35
N ASP A 497 -2.47 23.96 4.03
CA ASP A 497 -3.78 24.16 3.40
C ASP A 497 -4.75 23.05 3.80
N HIS A 498 -4.34 21.79 3.63
CA HIS A 498 -5.15 20.63 4.01
C HIS A 498 -5.24 20.44 5.54
N ALA A 499 -4.19 20.76 6.29
CA ALA A 499 -4.27 20.80 7.75
C ALA A 499 -5.34 21.81 8.22
N THR A 500 -5.49 22.95 7.54
CA THR A 500 -6.56 23.91 7.79
C THR A 500 -7.92 23.34 7.40
N HIS A 501 -8.01 22.61 6.29
CA HIS A 501 -9.23 21.92 5.85
C HIS A 501 -9.80 20.97 6.94
N HIS A 502 -8.96 20.19 7.61
CA HIS A 502 -9.36 19.32 8.74
C HIS A 502 -10.02 20.08 9.90
N THR A 503 -9.80 21.39 10.01
CA THR A 503 -10.47 22.27 10.99
C THR A 503 -11.63 23.07 10.40
N LYS A 504 -11.53 23.46 9.13
CA LYS A 504 -12.50 24.24 8.35
C LYS A 504 -12.96 23.41 7.15
N VAL A 505 -13.95 22.56 7.38
CA VAL A 505 -14.39 21.49 6.46
C VAL A 505 -14.86 21.97 5.07
N ASN A 506 -15.11 23.26 4.86
CA ASN A 506 -15.60 23.81 3.58
C ASN A 506 -14.54 24.63 2.81
N SER A 507 -13.27 24.61 3.23
CA SER A 507 -12.17 25.34 2.59
C SER A 507 -10.99 24.42 2.29
N ASN A 508 -10.14 24.77 1.32
CA ASN A 508 -8.91 24.07 0.94
C ASN A 508 -9.15 22.58 0.60
N LEU A 509 -10.01 22.35 -0.39
CA LEU A 509 -10.41 21.00 -0.84
C LEU A 509 -9.44 20.39 -1.86
N GLY A 510 -8.54 21.18 -2.45
CA GLY A 510 -7.64 20.72 -3.50
C GLY A 510 -6.39 20.05 -2.95
N PHE A 511 -6.05 18.91 -3.53
CA PHE A 511 -4.80 18.21 -3.27
C PHE A 511 -4.04 17.88 -4.56
N PRO A 512 -2.71 18.09 -4.63
CA PRO A 512 -1.90 18.79 -3.64
C PRO A 512 -1.97 20.31 -3.78
N PHE A 513 -2.53 20.84 -4.87
CA PHE A 513 -2.47 22.27 -5.19
C PHE A 513 -3.78 22.99 -4.91
N PRO A 514 -3.73 24.26 -4.47
CA PRO A 514 -4.93 25.07 -4.19
C PRO A 514 -5.56 25.68 -5.44
N TYR A 515 -5.11 25.34 -6.66
CA TYR A 515 -5.55 26.01 -7.88
C TYR A 515 -7.06 25.96 -8.09
N TRP A 516 -7.69 24.81 -7.82
CA TRP A 516 -9.14 24.68 -7.93
C TRP A 516 -9.88 25.35 -6.77
N ASP A 517 -9.27 25.43 -5.59
CA ASP A 517 -9.81 26.24 -4.50
C ASP A 517 -9.85 27.73 -4.85
N LEU A 518 -8.81 28.23 -5.51
CA LEU A 518 -8.76 29.61 -6.01
C LEU A 518 -9.84 29.86 -7.06
N VAL A 519 -10.01 28.94 -8.01
CA VAL A 519 -11.04 29.04 -9.07
C VAL A 519 -12.45 29.04 -8.50
N HIS A 520 -12.71 28.20 -7.49
CA HIS A 520 -14.05 28.03 -6.91
C HIS A 520 -14.31 28.91 -5.68
N GLY A 521 -13.34 29.71 -5.25
CA GLY A 521 -13.44 30.56 -4.06
C GLY A 521 -13.53 29.77 -2.75
N THR A 522 -12.94 28.58 -2.70
CA THR A 522 -12.85 27.74 -1.49
C THR A 522 -11.47 27.81 -0.83
N TYR A 523 -10.56 28.67 -1.30
CA TYR A 523 -9.24 28.85 -0.72
C TYR A 523 -9.26 29.74 0.53
N ASP A 524 -8.59 29.29 1.60
CA ASP A 524 -8.43 29.99 2.87
C ASP A 524 -6.97 29.87 3.32
N GLY A 525 -6.17 30.86 2.95
CA GLY A 525 -4.72 30.92 3.18
C GLY A 525 -4.09 32.13 2.47
N ASP A 526 -2.78 32.32 2.64
CA ASP A 526 -2.01 33.27 1.84
C ASP A 526 -1.21 32.52 0.78
N PHE A 527 -1.71 32.54 -0.46
CA PHE A 527 -1.13 31.79 -1.57
C PHE A 527 0.27 32.28 -1.98
N GLY A 528 0.60 33.54 -1.63
CA GLY A 528 1.87 34.17 -1.98
C GLY A 528 2.92 34.19 -0.88
N ALA A 529 2.56 33.79 0.35
CA ALA A 529 3.47 33.65 1.48
C ALA A 529 4.33 32.39 1.35
#